data_AF-A0A2N2PER1-F1
#
_entry.id   AF-A0A2N2PER1-F1
#
_cell.length_a   1.000
_cell.length_b   1.000
_cell.length_c   1.000
_cell.angle_alpha   90.00
_cell.angle_beta   90.00
_cell.angle_gamma   90.00
#
_symmetry.space_group_name_H-M   'P 1'
#
loop_
_entity.id
_entity.type
_entity.pdbx_description
1 polymer ?
#
loop_
_entity_poly.entity_id
_entity_poly.type
_entity_poly.pdbx_seq_one_letter_code
_entity_poly.pdbx_strand_id
1 'polypeptide(L)' 'MNGLKYVYSILSNIRVHANATQWITKHEEKDWITFITCQQNDEKSKSYRYRRVVRAVLIKVVEE' A
#
# COMPACT_ATOMS: atom_id res chain seq x y z
N MET A 1 9.79 -27.15 -6.52
CA MET A 1 8.83 -26.35 -5.73
C MET A 1 8.06 -25.53 -6.75
N ASN A 2 6.75 -25.75 -6.88
CA ASN A 2 5.93 -24.99 -7.82
C ASN A 2 5.52 -23.69 -7.11
N GLY A 3 5.99 -22.55 -7.62
CA GLY A 3 5.69 -21.23 -7.08
C GLY A 3 4.49 -20.60 -7.79
N LEU A 4 3.96 -19.52 -7.21
CA LEU A 4 2.97 -18.67 -7.88
C LEU A 4 3.48 -17.23 -7.87
N LYS A 5 3.49 -16.61 -9.04
CA LYS A 5 3.78 -15.18 -9.24
C LYS A 5 2.49 -14.40 -9.43
N TYR A 6 2.25 -13.45 -8.52
CA TYR A 6 1.09 -12.56 -8.54
C TYR A 6 1.50 -11.19 -9.08
N VAL A 7 0.83 -10.72 -10.13
CA VAL A 7 1.10 -9.43 -10.79
C VAL A 7 -0.02 -8.45 -10.47
N TYR A 8 0.34 -7.30 -9.90
CA TYR A 8 -0.59 -6.25 -9.49
C TYR A 8 -0.38 -4.97 -10.30
N SER A 9 -1.47 -4.24 -10.58
CA SER A 9 -1.45 -2.94 -11.27
C SER A 9 -1.78 -1.81 -10.31
N ILE A 10 -0.95 -0.76 -10.28
CA ILE A 10 -1.14 0.40 -9.41
C ILE A 10 -2.31 1.24 -9.92
N LEU A 11 -3.31 1.47 -9.07
CA LEU A 11 -4.46 2.32 -9.37
C LEU A 11 -4.47 3.62 -8.57
N SER A 12 -3.80 3.66 -7.42
CA SER A 12 -3.75 4.86 -6.57
C SER A 12 -2.40 5.01 -5.90
N ASN A 13 -1.93 6.26 -5.81
CA ASN A 13 -0.75 6.65 -5.06
C ASN A 13 -1.01 8.01 -4.41
N ILE A 14 -1.28 8.03 -3.12
CA ILE A 14 -1.68 9.24 -2.39
C ILE A 14 -0.82 9.47 -1.15
N ARG A 15 -0.71 10.73 -0.77
CA ARG A 15 -0.13 11.16 0.51
C ARG A 15 -1.26 11.46 1.48
N VAL A 16 -1.18 10.90 2.67
CA VAL A 16 -2.17 11.09 3.74
C VAL A 16 -1.48 11.44 5.04
N HIS A 17 -2.21 12.04 5.99
CA HIS A 17 -1.68 12.30 7.33
C HIS A 17 -1.31 11.00 8.04
N ALA A 18 -0.34 11.08 8.96
CA ALA A 18 0.19 9.92 9.69
C ALA A 18 -0.87 9.11 10.45
N ASN A 19 -1.98 9.75 10.85
CA ASN A 19 -3.09 9.20 11.60
C ASN A 19 -4.26 8.70 10.73
N ALA A 20 -4.14 8.75 9.40
CA ALA A 20 -5.17 8.27 8.48
C ALA A 20 -5.18 6.73 8.42
N THR A 21 -5.71 6.09 9.46
CA THR A 21 -5.73 4.62 9.61
C THR A 21 -6.80 3.93 8.78
N GLN A 22 -7.74 4.66 8.18
CA GLN A 22 -8.83 4.09 7.38
C GLN A 22 -8.35 3.26 6.19
N TRP A 23 -7.11 3.44 5.74
CA TRP A 23 -6.50 2.67 4.65
C TRP A 23 -6.11 1.25 5.04
N ILE A 24 -6.03 0.96 6.34
CA ILE A 24 -5.70 -0.38 6.87
C ILE A 24 -6.93 -1.29 6.85
N THR A 25 -8.11 -0.73 7.11
CA THR A 25 -9.37 -1.47 7.26
C THR A 25 -10.32 -1.28 6.08
N LYS A 26 -9.86 -0.65 4.99
CA LYS A 26 -10.69 -0.40 3.82
C LYS A 26 -11.00 -1.72 3.12
N HIS A 27 -12.26 -2.14 3.20
CA HIS A 27 -12.77 -3.28 2.44
C HIS A 27 -12.66 -3.01 0.93
N GLU A 28 -12.29 -4.05 0.19
CA GLU A 28 -12.22 -4.06 -1.27
C GLU A 28 -12.86 -5.34 -1.79
N GLU A 29 -13.62 -5.22 -2.87
CA GLU A 29 -14.32 -6.37 -3.50
C GLU A 29 -13.36 -7.28 -4.29
N LYS A 30 -12.24 -6.73 -4.76
CA LYS A 30 -11.20 -7.46 -5.51
C LYS A 30 -10.01 -7.77 -4.61
N ASP A 31 -9.06 -8.54 -5.12
CA ASP A 31 -7.76 -8.72 -4.47
C ASP A 31 -6.90 -7.46 -4.66
N TRP A 32 -6.55 -6.83 -3.54
CA TRP A 32 -5.71 -5.63 -3.50
C TRP A 32 -4.52 -5.82 -2.58
N ILE A 33 -3.38 -5.29 -3.02
CA ILE A 33 -2.27 -4.98 -2.15
C ILE A 33 -2.26 -3.47 -1.88
N THR A 34 -2.24 -3.11 -0.60
CA THR A 34 -2.04 -1.74 -0.13
C THR A 34 -0.68 -1.61 0.53
N PHE A 35 0.24 -0.89 -0.12
CA PHE A 35 1.54 -0.55 0.46
C PHE A 35 1.42 0.77 1.22
N ILE A 36 1.87 0.77 2.49
CA ILE A 36 1.89 1.96 3.34
C ILE A 36 3.31 2.16 3.82
N THR A 37 3.89 3.32 3.51
CA THR A 37 5.21 3.70 4.02
C THR A 37 5.19 5.07 4.67
N CYS A 38 6.18 5.32 5.51
CA CYS A 38 6.42 6.61 6.13
C CYS A 38 6.91 7.62 5.10
N GLN A 39 6.48 8.87 5.20
CA GLN A 39 7.01 9.95 4.39
C GLN A 39 7.23 11.19 5.25
N GLN A 40 8.30 11.93 4.93
CA GLN A 40 8.70 13.18 5.58
C GLN A 40 8.96 13.01 7.07
N ASN A 41 10.15 12.46 7.37
CA ASN A 41 10.69 12.43 8.72
C ASN A 41 10.85 13.86 9.25
N ASP A 42 10.46 14.07 10.49
CA ASP A 42 10.67 15.28 11.25
C ASP A 42 11.49 14.92 12.48
N GLU A 43 12.78 15.21 12.41
CA GLU A 43 13.74 14.83 13.45
C GLU A 43 13.48 15.54 14.78
N LYS A 44 12.94 16.77 14.74
CA LYS A 44 12.63 17.55 15.95
C LYS A 44 11.53 16.88 16.77
N SER A 45 10.48 16.42 16.09
CA SER A 45 9.36 15.72 16.72
C SER A 45 9.54 14.20 16.77
N LYS A 46 10.65 13.67 16.21
CA LYS A 46 10.93 12.23 16.03
C LYS A 46 9.74 11.48 15.41
N SER A 47 9.11 12.09 14.42
CA SER A 47 7.86 11.57 13.83
C SER A 47 7.86 11.67 12.31
N TYR A 48 7.00 10.89 11.67
CA TYR A 48 6.71 11.01 10.24
C TYR A 48 5.38 11.73 10.07
N ARG A 49 5.37 12.83 9.32
CA ARG A 49 4.16 13.67 9.18
C ARG A 49 3.10 13.01 8.30
N TYR A 50 3.53 12.18 7.36
CA TYR A 50 2.67 11.61 6.34
C TYR A 50 2.90 10.12 6.14
N ARG A 51 1.91 9.45 5.56
CA ARG A 51 2.05 8.15 4.92
C ARG A 51 1.90 8.30 3.42
N ARG A 52 2.65 7.48 2.69
CA ARG A 52 2.44 7.22 1.27
C ARG A 52 1.65 5.92 1.17
N VAL A 53 0.47 5.99 0.57
CA VAL A 53 -0.41 4.83 0.37
C VAL A 53 -0.46 4.55 -1.12
N VAL A 54 0.03 3.37 -1.52
CA VAL A 54 -0.05 2.85 -2.88
C VAL A 54 -1.00 1.68 -2.88
N ARG A 55 -1.96 1.67 -3.79
CA ARG A 55 -2.96 0.60 -3.89
C ARG A 55 -2.92 0.00 -5.27
N ALA A 56 -2.77 -1.32 -5.32
CA ALA A 56 -2.67 -2.07 -6.54
C ALA A 56 -3.64 -3.26 -6.52
N VAL A 57 -4.31 -3.50 -7.64
CA VAL A 57 -5.25 -4.60 -7.82
C VAL A 57 -4.58 -5.76 -8.55
N LEU A 58 -4.90 -7.00 -8.19
CA LEU A 58 -4.40 -8.18 -8.88
C LEU A 58 -4.88 -8.20 -10.33
N ILE A 59 -3.97 -8.43 -11.28
CA ILE A 59 -4.29 -8.52 -12.71
C ILE A 59 -3.88 -9.86 -13.34
N LYS A 60 -2.98 -10.63 -12.73
CA LYS A 60 -2.52 -11.91 -13.26
C LYS A 60 -1.91 -12.80 -12.18
N VAL A 61 -2.13 -14.10 -12.28
CA VAL A 61 -1.42 -15.15 -11.53
C VAL A 61 -0.70 -16.06 -12.52
N VAL A 62 0.55 -16.43 -12.25
CA VAL A 62 1.40 -17.25 -13.12
C VAL A 62 2.06 -18.34 -12.28
N GLU A 63 2.06 -19.59 -12.76
CA GLU A 63 2.83 -20.68 -12.15
C GLU A 63 4.33 -20.51 -12.47
N GLU A 64 5.19 -20.70 -11.47
CA GLU A 64 6.67 -20.72 -11.61
C GLU A 64 7.20 -22.12 -11.87
#